data_AF-A0A355ALM0-F1
#
_entry.id   AF-A0A355ALM0-F1
#
_cell.length_a   1.000
_cell.length_b   1.000
_cell.length_c   1.000
_cell.angle_alpha   90.00
_cell.angle_beta   90.00
_cell.angle_gamma   90.00
#
_symmetry.space_group_name_H-M   'P 1'
#
loop_
_entity.id
_entity.type
_entity.pdbx_description
1 polymer ?
#
loop_
_entity_poly.entity_id
_entity_poly.type
_entity_poly.pdbx_seq_one_letter_code
_entity_poly.pdbx_strand_id
1 'polypeptide(L)' 'MSNELQITREKEGDILILEIQESRISEGPVIDALSREFEAAIENGNCKKILLDLHQVELMS' A
#
# COMPACT_ATOMS: atom_id res chain seq x y z
N MET A 1 0.03 -21.32 5.05
CA MET A 1 0.98 -20.28 4.59
C MET A 1 0.25 -18.96 4.71
N SER A 2 0.70 -18.08 5.60
CA SER A 2 0.08 -16.76 5.74
C SER A 2 0.34 -15.96 4.45
N ASN A 3 -0.68 -15.30 3.92
CA ASN A 3 -0.46 -14.26 2.92
C ASN A 3 0.29 -13.14 3.64
N GLU A 4 1.58 -12.97 3.33
CA GLU A 4 2.36 -11.88 3.86
C GLU A 4 2.20 -10.69 2.91
N LEU A 5 1.38 -9.74 3.35
CA LEU A 5 1.22 -8.44 2.71
C LEU A 5 2.10 -7.44 3.45
N GLN A 6 3.03 -6.82 2.74
CA GLN A 6 3.92 -5.77 3.24
C GLN A 6 3.57 -4.45 2.58
N ILE A 7 3.58 -3.37 3.37
CA ILE A 7 3.29 -2.02 2.90
C ILE A 7 4.43 -1.10 3.35
N THR A 8 5.09 -0.48 2.38
CA THR A 8 6.06 0.58 2.61
C THR A 8 5.40 1.93 2.31
N ARG A 9 5.70 2.93 3.14
CA ARG A 9 5.13 4.28 3.03
C ARG A 9 6.26 5.28 2.88
N GLU A 10 6.24 6.05 1.82
CA GLU A 10 7.18 7.15 1.61
C GLU A 10 6.41 8.45 1.34
N LYS A 11 6.97 9.58 1.79
CA LYS A 11 6.36 10.90 1.60
C LYS A 11 7.32 11.82 0.87
N GLU A 12 6.89 12.35 -0.27
CA GLU A 12 7.63 13.35 -1.05
C GLU A 12 6.76 14.60 -1.23
N GLY A 13 7.01 15.62 -0.40
CA GLY A 13 6.18 16.83 -0.38
C GLY A 13 4.72 16.53 -0.01
N ASP A 14 3.80 16.81 -0.93
CA ASP A 14 2.35 16.58 -0.78
C ASP A 14 1.91 15.20 -1.32
N ILE A 15 2.87 14.33 -1.67
CA ILE A 15 2.65 13.02 -2.27
C ILE A 15 2.94 11.92 -1.24
N LEU A 16 1.99 11.01 -1.05
CA LEU A 16 2.20 9.73 -0.36
C LEU A 16 2.39 8.64 -1.41
N ILE A 17 3.51 7.93 -1.31
CA ILE A 17 3.86 6.77 -2.12
C ILE A 17 3.63 5.54 -1.27
N LEU A 18 2.79 4.63 -1.78
CA LEU A 18 2.49 3.35 -1.16
C LEU A 18 3.05 2.25 -2.06
N GLU A 19 3.99 1.48 -1.52
CA GLU A 19 4.47 0.26 -2.16
C GLU A 19 3.86 -0.93 -1.43
N ILE A 20 3.06 -1.72 -2.16
CA ILE A 20 2.43 -2.93 -1.62
C ILE A 20 3.08 -4.14 -2.27
N GLN A 21 3.63 -5.00 -1.42
CA GLN A 21 4.23 -6.26 -1.81
C GLN A 21 3.38 -7.41 -1.24
N GLU A 22 2.91 -8.29 -2.12
CA GLU A 22 2.16 -9.48 -1.70
C GLU A 22 2.69 -10.71 -2.44
N SER A 23 2.86 -11.80 -1.70
CA SER A 23 3.33 -13.09 -2.26
C SER A 23 2.32 -13.76 -3.20
N ARG A 24 1.05 -13.42 -3.03
CA ARG A 24 -0.05 -13.78 -3.92
C ARG A 24 -1.04 -12.63 -3.93
N ILE A 25 -1.12 -11.89 -5.03
CA ILE A 25 -2.07 -10.79 -5.14
C ILE A 25 -3.48 -11.31 -4.87
N SER A 26 -4.03 -10.87 -3.75
CA SER A 26 -5.36 -11.17 -3.28
C SER A 26 -6.11 -9.84 -3.22
N GLU A 27 -7.11 -9.67 -4.09
CA GLU A 27 -7.82 -8.39 -4.24
C GLU A 27 -8.34 -7.85 -2.89
N GLY A 28 -8.93 -8.69 -2.06
CA GLY A 28 -9.50 -8.27 -0.77
C GLY A 28 -8.46 -7.61 0.16
N PRO A 29 -7.41 -8.34 0.60
CA PRO A 29 -6.34 -7.80 1.43
C PRO A 29 -5.67 -6.53 0.88
N VAL A 30 -5.44 -6.46 -0.43
CA VAL A 30 -4.85 -5.27 -1.07
C VAL A 30 -5.83 -4.09 -1.01
N ILE A 31 -7.10 -4.30 -1.35
CA ILE A 31 -8.14 -3.27 -1.28
C ILE A 31 -8.34 -2.78 0.16
N ASP A 32 -8.36 -3.68 1.15
CA ASP A 32 -8.48 -3.34 2.56
C ASP A 32 -7.27 -2.53 3.05
N ALA A 33 -6.06 -2.91 2.63
CA ALA A 33 -4.84 -2.17 2.92
C ALA A 33 -4.90 -0.76 2.34
N LEU A 34 -5.22 -0.64 1.05
CA LEU A 34 -5.34 0.65 0.37
C LEU A 34 -6.40 1.53 1.03
N SER A 35 -7.57 0.98 1.33
CA SER A 35 -8.67 1.75 1.92
C SER A 35 -8.25 2.39 3.25
N ARG A 36 -7.54 1.65 4.11
CA ARG A 36 -7.00 2.20 5.38
C ARG A 36 -5.97 3.30 5.16
N GLU A 37 -5.05 3.12 4.20
CA GLU A 37 -4.04 4.14 3.91
C GLU A 37 -4.65 5.41 3.32
N PHE A 38 -5.68 5.26 2.47
CA PHE A 38 -6.44 6.38 1.91
C PHE A 38 -7.19 7.14 2.99
N GLU A 39 -7.89 6.45 3.91
CA GLU A 39 -8.57 7.08 5.04
C GLU A 39 -7.59 7.88 5.90
N ALA A 40 -6.46 7.29 6.28
CA ALA A 40 -5.44 7.97 7.06
C ALA A 40 -4.85 9.20 6.35
N ALA A 41 -4.64 9.12 5.02
CA ALA A 41 -4.13 10.23 4.23
C ALA A 41 -5.14 11.39 4.13
N ILE A 42 -6.44 11.08 4.03
CA ILE A 42 -7.54 12.06 3.98
C ILE A 42 -7.71 12.72 5.36
N GLU A 43 -7.76 11.94 6.44
CA GLU A 43 -7.96 12.46 7.80
C GLU A 43 -6.86 13.43 8.23
N ASN A 44 -5.62 13.17 7.81
CA ASN A 44 -4.49 14.04 8.15
C ASN A 44 -4.40 15.30 7.26
N GLY A 45 -5.28 15.47 6.27
CA GLY A 45 -5.32 16.65 5.38
C GLY A 45 -4.04 16.90 4.57
N ASN A 46 -3.11 15.94 4.60
CA ASN A 46 -1.70 16.12 4.23
C ASN A 46 -1.37 15.59 2.83
N CYS A 47 -2.33 15.01 2.13
CA CYS A 47 -2.11 14.40 0.83
C CYS A 47 -3.17 14.86 -0.17
N LYS A 48 -2.71 15.52 -1.24
CA LYS A 48 -3.53 15.89 -2.39
C LYS A 48 -3.44 14.85 -3.52
N LYS A 49 -2.44 13.97 -3.44
CA LYS A 49 -2.15 12.93 -4.43
C LYS A 49 -1.61 11.69 -3.73
N ILE A 50 -2.06 10.52 -4.18
CA ILE A 50 -1.55 9.22 -3.74
C ILE A 50 -1.03 8.51 -4.99
N LEU A 51 0.22 8.05 -4.93
CA LEU A 51 0.82 7.18 -5.93
C LEU A 51 0.85 5.77 -5.37
N LEU A 52 0.27 4.84 -6.13
CA LEU A 52 0.23 3.43 -5.79
C LEU A 52 1.13 2.66 -6.74
N ASP A 53 2.09 1.93 -6.17
CA ASP A 53 2.88 0.94 -6.88
C ASP A 53 2.62 -0.45 -6.27
N LEU A 54 2.18 -1.39 -7.12
CA LEU A 54 1.76 -2.72 -6.71
C LEU A 54 2.66 -3.77 -7.36
N HIS A 55 3.41 -4.48 -6.54
CA HIS A 55 4.33 -5.52 -6.98
C HIS A 55 3.92 -6.88 -6.44
N GLN A 56 3.75 -7.86 -7.34
CA GLN A 56 3.73 -9.26 -6.95
C GLN A 56 5.18 -9.71 -6.76
N VAL A 57 5.52 -10.16 -5.55
CA VAL A 57 6.87 -10.65 -5.25
C VAL A 57 6.84 -12.15 -5.01
N GLU A 58 7.67 -12.92 -5.70
CA GLU A 58 7.97 -14.29 -5.28
C GLU A 58 8.97 -14.21 -4.13
N LEU A 59 8.53 -14.52 -2.91
CA LEU A 59 9.42 -14.69 -1.76
C LEU A 59 10.29 -15.93 -2.03
N MET A 60 11.50 -15.70 -2.54
CA MET A 60 12.49 -16.77 -2.67
C MET A 60 12.87 -17.25 -1.26
N SER A 61 12.67 -18.55 -1.03
CA SER A 61 12.83 -19.24 0.25
C SER A 61 14.27 -19.33 0.72
#